data_AF-A0A2V8P375-F1
#
_entry.id   AF-A0A2V8P375-F1
#
_cell.length_a   1.000
_cell.length_b   1.000
_cell.length_c   1.000
_cell.angle_alpha   90.00
_cell.angle_beta   90.00
_cell.angle_gamma   90.00
#
_symmetry.space_group_name_H-M   'P 1'
#
loop_
_entity.id
_entity.type
_entity.pdbx_description
1 polymer ?
#
loop_
_entity_poly.entity_id
_entity_poly.type
_entity_poly.pdbx_seq_one_letter_code
_entity_poly.pdbx_strand_id
1 'polypeptide(L)'
;MGRSTIYEDCDDFFASEDGNHTAQRAKRGGLILRSPDGDEFILAEIDDFDREIELTRRNKELMKFLDERGKQTKTLKASEVREQLGVT
;
A
#
# COMPACT_ATOMS: atom_id res chain seq x y z
N MET A 1 -11.13 13.11 -1.21
CA MET A 1 -11.75 12.29 -2.28
C MET A 1 -11.30 10.85 -2.06
N GLY A 2 -12.18 10.00 -1.54
CA GLY A 2 -11.84 8.61 -1.21
C GLY A 2 -11.77 7.75 -2.47
N ARG A 3 -10.69 6.97 -2.61
CA ARG A 3 -10.60 5.92 -3.64
C ARG A 3 -11.54 4.79 -3.22
N SER A 4 -12.48 4.41 -4.09
CA SER A 4 -13.39 3.29 -3.87
C SER A 4 -12.68 2.01 -4.30
N THR A 5 -12.42 1.10 -3.37
CA THR A 5 -11.90 -0.25 -3.68
C THR A 5 -13.04 -1.13 -4.20
N ILE A 6 -12.80 -1.85 -5.28
CA ILE A 6 -13.76 -2.78 -5.88
C ILE A 6 -13.35 -4.20 -5.47
N TYR A 7 -14.30 -4.97 -4.95
CA TYR A 7 -14.14 -6.38 -4.59
C TYR A 7 -14.64 -7.26 -5.74
N GLU A 8 -13.84 -8.23 -6.18
CA GLU A 8 -14.26 -9.22 -7.18
C GLU A 8 -13.94 -10.64 -6.75
N ASP A 9 -14.90 -11.54 -7.02
CA ASP A 9 -14.76 -12.97 -6.81
C ASP A 9 -13.80 -13.55 -7.87
N CYS A 10 -12.83 -14.36 -7.44
CA CYS A 10 -11.80 -14.92 -8.31
C CYS A 10 -12.33 -15.87 -9.41
N ASP A 11 -13.58 -16.36 -9.32
CA ASP A 11 -14.14 -17.24 -10.36
C ASP A 11 -14.46 -16.49 -11.66
N ASP A 12 -14.82 -15.21 -11.58
CA ASP A 12 -15.01 -14.34 -12.76
C ASP A 12 -13.68 -13.83 -13.33
N PHE A 13 -12.60 -13.84 -12.52
CA PHE A 13 -11.28 -13.33 -12.88
C PHE A 13 -10.57 -14.18 -13.95
N PHE A 14 -10.72 -15.51 -13.92
CA PHE A 14 -10.07 -16.43 -14.87
C PHE A 14 -10.94 -16.75 -16.10
N ALA A 15 -12.21 -16.31 -16.13
CA ALA A 15 -13.14 -16.61 -17.20
C ALA A 15 -13.09 -15.59 -18.37
N SER A 16 -12.51 -14.40 -18.17
CA SER A 16 -12.30 -13.44 -19.26
C SER A 16 -10.88 -13.59 -19.82
N GLU A 17 -10.74 -14.03 -21.08
CA GLU A 17 -9.47 -14.19 -21.79
C GLU A 17 -8.68 -12.89 -22.05
N ASP A 18 -9.03 -11.76 -21.45
CA ASP A 18 -8.39 -10.47 -21.71
C ASP A 18 -7.90 -9.80 -20.41
N GLY A 19 -6.65 -10.09 -20.03
CA GLY A 19 -5.97 -9.42 -18.90
C GLY A 19 -5.89 -7.89 -19.02
N ASN A 20 -6.20 -7.32 -20.19
CA ASN A 20 -6.26 -5.88 -20.44
C ASN A 20 -7.47 -5.20 -19.75
N HIS A 21 -8.61 -5.89 -19.62
CA HIS A 21 -9.80 -5.33 -18.96
C HIS A 21 -9.52 -5.11 -17.46
N THR A 22 -8.90 -6.09 -16.82
CA THR A 22 -8.56 -6.04 -15.39
C THR A 22 -7.50 -4.98 -15.10
N ALA A 23 -6.51 -4.84 -15.98
CA ALA A 23 -5.51 -3.78 -15.87
C ALA A 23 -6.17 -2.38 -15.88
N GLN A 24 -7.10 -2.12 -16.80
CA GLN A 24 -7.82 -0.84 -16.86
C GLN A 24 -8.62 -0.52 -15.59
N ARG A 25 -9.14 -1.55 -14.91
CA ARG A 25 -9.87 -1.38 -13.65
C ARG A 25 -8.93 -1.14 -12.47
N ALA A 26 -7.81 -1.85 -12.40
CA ALA A 26 -6.77 -1.62 -11.40
C ALA A 26 -6.25 -0.16 -11.44
N LYS A 27 -6.16 0.45 -12.63
CA LYS A 27 -5.81 1.88 -12.79
C LYS A 27 -6.76 2.87 -12.10
N ARG A 28 -8.00 2.48 -11.78
CA ARG A 28 -9.00 3.38 -11.19
C ARG A 28 -9.01 3.41 -9.65
N GLY A 29 -8.27 2.52 -8.99
CA GLY A 29 -8.24 2.49 -7.51
C GLY A 29 -7.71 1.22 -6.86
N GLY A 30 -7.02 0.36 -7.59
CA GLY A 30 -6.64 -0.98 -7.12
C GLY A 30 -7.82 -1.93 -7.07
N LEU A 31 -7.55 -3.23 -7.24
CA LEU A 31 -8.53 -4.30 -7.20
C LEU A 31 -8.12 -5.29 -6.10
N ILE A 32 -9.07 -5.66 -5.23
CA ILE A 32 -8.88 -6.77 -4.30
C ILE A 32 -9.54 -8.01 -4.94
N LEU A 33 -8.74 -9.04 -5.11
CA LEU A 33 -9.15 -10.35 -5.61
C LEU A 33 -9.27 -11.30 -4.42
N ARG A 34 -10.38 -12.01 -4.29
CA ARG A 34 -10.56 -13.01 -3.23
C ARG A 34 -10.75 -14.41 -3.84
N SER A 35 -9.87 -15.35 -3.48
CA SER A 35 -10.00 -16.75 -3.88
C SER A 35 -11.22 -17.40 -3.21
N PRO A 36 -11.79 -18.45 -3.81
CA PRO A 36 -12.84 -19.23 -3.17
C PRO A 36 -12.42 -19.83 -1.81
N ASP A 37 -11.11 -20.09 -1.65
CA ASP A 37 -10.50 -20.58 -0.41
C ASP A 37 -10.31 -19.48 0.65
N GLY A 38 -10.60 -18.21 0.30
CA GLY A 38 -10.57 -17.05 1.18
C GLY A 38 -9.26 -16.25 1.17
N ASP A 39 -8.30 -16.60 0.32
CA ASP A 39 -7.06 -15.83 0.15
C ASP A 39 -7.34 -14.51 -0.57
N GLU A 40 -6.73 -13.42 -0.11
CA GLU A 40 -6.90 -12.10 -0.71
C GLU A 40 -5.61 -11.61 -1.39
N PHE A 41 -5.74 -11.07 -2.59
CA PHE A 41 -4.66 -10.52 -3.39
C PHE A 41 -4.99 -9.08 -3.82
N ILE A 42 -3.97 -8.27 -4.05
CA ILE A 42 -4.13 -6.90 -4.54
C ILE A 42 -3.51 -6.81 -5.93
N LEU A 43 -4.30 -6.35 -6.91
CA LEU A 43 -3.82 -5.94 -8.21
C LEU A 43 -3.88 -4.42 -8.32
N ALA A 44 -2.72 -3.78 -8.42
CA ALA A 44 -2.59 -2.34 -8.60
C ALA A 44 -1.62 -2.02 -9.74
N GLU A 45 -1.83 -0.88 -10.40
CA GLU A 45 -0.85 -0.36 -11.33
C GLU A 45 0.45 -0.01 -10.57
N ILE A 46 1.59 -0.50 -11.08
CA ILE A 46 2.90 -0.29 -10.43
C ILE A 46 3.32 1.20 -10.44
N ASP A 47 2.70 2.03 -11.29
CA ASP A 47 3.06 3.43 -11.53
C ASP A 47 2.55 4.44 -10.48
N ASP A 48 1.47 4.13 -9.73
CA ASP A 48 0.91 5.09 -8.76
C ASP A 48 1.79 5.23 -7.51
N PHE A 49 2.47 4.15 -7.11
CA PHE A 49 3.40 4.17 -5.98
C PHE A 49 4.64 5.02 -6.28
N ASP A 50 5.24 4.86 -7.46
CA ASP A 50 6.41 5.65 -7.86
C ASP A 50 6.08 7.14 -7.96
N ARG A 51 4.90 7.48 -8.48
CA ARG A 51 4.40 8.86 -8.50
C ARG A 51 4.12 9.42 -7.10
N GLU A 52 3.54 8.64 -6.21
CA GLU A 52 3.35 9.02 -4.80
C GLU A 52 4.69 9.24 -4.07
N ILE A 53 5.68 8.39 -4.33
CA ILE A 53 7.04 8.54 -3.82
C ILE A 53 7.69 9.83 -4.38
N GLU A 54 7.56 10.11 -5.67
CA GLU A 54 8.07 11.35 -6.27
C GLU A 54 7.42 12.60 -5.65
N LEU A 55 6.09 12.60 -5.49
CA LEU A 55 5.37 13.72 -4.87
C LEU A 55 5.78 13.91 -3.41
N THR A 56 5.93 12.81 -2.67
CA THR A 56 6.38 12.82 -1.27
C THR A 56 7.81 13.36 -1.16
N ARG A 57 8.71 12.97 -2.07
CA ARG A 57 10.10 13.48 -2.12
C ARG A 57 10.19 14.98 -2.44
N ARG A 58 9.18 15.57 -3.09
CA ARG A 58 9.13 17.03 -3.33
C ARG A 58 8.82 17.82 -2.05
N ASN A 59 8.29 17.18 -1.00
CA ASN A 59 8.09 17.82 0.29
C ASN A 59 9.43 18.01 1.02
N LYS A 60 10.04 19.18 0.85
CA LYS A 60 11.35 19.52 1.43
C LYS A 60 11.37 19.46 2.96
N GLU A 61 10.28 19.82 3.62
CA GLU A 61 10.17 19.80 5.07
C GLU A 61 10.20 18.37 5.59
N LEU A 62 9.39 17.49 4.99
CA LEU A 62 9.39 16.06 5.29
C LEU A 62 10.78 15.44 5.03
N MET A 63 11.38 15.72 3.86
CA MET A 63 12.68 15.14 3.52
C MET A 63 13.80 15.60 4.46
N LYS A 64 13.78 16.86 4.91
CA LYS A 64 14.71 17.37 5.92
C LYS A 64 14.53 16.65 7.26
N PHE A 65 13.29 16.51 7.72
CA PHE A 65 12.98 15.78 8.95
C PHE A 65 13.44 14.31 8.88
N LEU A 66 13.22 13.64 7.75
CA LEU A 66 13.65 12.26 7.55
C LEU A 66 15.17 12.12 7.50
N ASP A 67 15.89 13.06 6.88
CA ASP A 67 17.37 13.08 6.87
C ASP A 67 17.95 13.27 8.28
N GLU A 68 17.36 14.15 9.09
CA GLU A 68 17.73 14.34 10.49
C GLU A 68 17.46 13.07 11.32
N ARG A 69 16.28 12.44 11.14
CA ARG A 69 15.91 11.21 11.84
C ARG A 69 16.76 10.01 11.44
N GLY A 70 17.14 9.91 10.17
CA GLY A 70 17.97 8.81 9.64
C GLY A 70 19.38 8.77 10.23
N LYS A 71 19.87 9.90 10.74
CA LYS A 71 21.17 10.00 11.43
C LYS A 71 21.12 9.52 12.89
N GLN A 72 19.92 9.28 13.43
CA GLN A 72 19.75 8.84 14.82
C GLN A 72 20.10 7.35 14.96
N THR A 73 21.12 7.05 15.76
CA THR A 73 21.57 5.67 16.05
C THR A 73 20.90 5.04 17.27
N LYS A 74 20.13 5.84 18.03
CA LYS A 74 19.47 5.39 19.25
C LYS A 74 18.31 4.45 18.91
N THR A 75 18.47 3.20 19.30
CA THR A 75 17.42 2.16 19.24
C THR A 75 16.83 1.95 20.62
N LEU A 76 15.51 1.81 20.71
CA LEU A 76 14.79 1.42 21.93
C LEU A 76 14.34 -0.03 21.78
N LYS A 77 14.35 -0.80 22.87
CA LYS A 77 13.79 -2.16 22.85
C LYS A 77 12.27 -2.08 22.78
N ALA A 78 11.66 -3.02 22.07
CA ALA A 78 10.20 -3.10 21.98
C ALA A 78 9.53 -3.19 23.36
N SER A 79 10.15 -3.86 24.33
CA SER A 79 9.65 -3.95 25.71
C SER A 79 9.61 -2.58 26.40
N GLU A 80 10.66 -1.78 26.26
CA GLU A 80 10.77 -0.44 26.85
C GLU A 80 9.73 0.51 26.25
N VAL A 81 9.50 0.41 24.93
CA VAL A 81 8.50 1.25 24.24
C VAL A 81 7.07 0.84 24.63
N ARG A 82 6.79 -0.46 24.79
CA ARG A 82 5.49 -0.96 25.23
C ARG A 82 5.11 -0.45 26.62
N GLU A 83 6.06 -0.48 27.55
CA GLU A 83 5.88 0.06 28.89
C GLU A 83 5.63 1.57 28.87
N GLN A 84 6.41 2.34 28.10
CA GLN A 84 6.23 3.79 27.96
C GLN A 84 4.88 4.19 27.36
N LEU A 85 4.35 3.37 26.44
CA LEU A 85 3.08 3.63 25.76
C LEU A 85 1.86 3.03 26.48
N GLY A 86 2.05 2.33 27.61
CA GLY A 86 0.97 1.69 28.36
C GLY A 86 0.27 0.55 27.59
N VAL A 87 0.96 -0.05 26.62
CA VAL A 87 0.51 -1.19 25.82
C VAL A 87 1.32 -2.42 26.23
N THR A 88 1.10 -2.86 27.47
CA THR A 88 1.52 -4.17 27.98
C THR A 88 0.72 -5.29 27.36
#